data_AF-A0A6I3MKR6-F1
#
_entry.id   AF-A0A6I3MKR6-F1
#
_cell.length_a   1.000
_cell.length_b   1.000
_cell.length_c   1.000
_cell.angle_alpha   90.00
_cell.angle_beta   90.00
_cell.angle_gamma   90.00
#
_symmetry.space_group_name_H-M   'P 1'
#
loop_
_entity.id
_entity.type
_entity.pdbx_description
1 polymer ?
#
loop_
_entity_poly.entity_id
_entity_poly.type
_entity_poly.pdbx_seq_one_letter_code
_entity_poly.pdbx_strand_id
1 'polypeptide(L)' 'MMDITLTEAVGYLASFALMVSFLMKNINALRIVNSIGCSLFVIYGFMLATSWPIIITNLFILGVNIFYLSKSRNK' A
#
# COMPACT_ATOMS: atom_id res chain seq x y z
N MET A 1 13.47 23.17 12.07
CA MET A 1 13.07 23.12 10.65
C MET A 1 12.89 21.64 10.34
N MET A 2 11.70 21.21 9.91
CA MET A 2 11.44 19.78 9.70
C MET A 2 11.93 19.45 8.28
N ASP A 3 13.18 18.99 8.17
CA ASP A 3 13.71 18.44 6.92
C ASP A 3 13.05 17.07 6.70
N ILE A 4 11.81 17.08 6.21
CA ILE A 4 11.11 15.86 5.83
C ILE A 4 11.94 15.22 4.72
N THR A 5 12.53 14.08 5.04
CA THR A 5 13.26 13.30 4.04
C THR A 5 12.26 12.80 3.00
N LEU A 6 12.69 12.71 1.73
CA LEU A 6 11.84 12.17 0.67
C LEU A 6 11.26 10.79 1.05
N THR A 7 12.03 10.00 1.80
CA THR A 7 11.61 8.72 2.38
C THR A 7 10.40 8.87 3.30
N GLU A 8 10.43 9.76 4.28
CA GLU A 8 9.32 9.98 5.20
C GLU A 8 8.07 10.50 4.49
N ALA A 9 8.24 11.40 3.51
CA ALA A 9 7.12 11.89 2.69
C ALA A 9 6.40 10.74 1.97
N VAL A 10 7.16 9.81 1.38
CA VAL A 10 6.58 8.61 0.73
C VAL A 10 5.88 7.72 1.75
N GLY A 11 6.46 7.52 2.93
CA GLY A 11 5.84 6.75 4.01
C GLY A 11 4.52 7.35 4.51
N TYR A 12 4.44 8.67 4.64
CA TYR A 12 3.21 9.37 5.02
C TYR A 12 2.15 9.28 3.92
N LEU A 13 2.52 9.45 2.65
CA LEU A 13 1.59 9.29 1.52
C LEU A 13 1.08 7.85 1.41
N ALA A 14 1.93 6.85 1.61
CA ALA A 14 1.55 5.45 1.61
C ALA A 14 0.53 5.14 2.72
N SER A 15 0.80 5.62 3.94
CA SER A 15 -0.08 5.47 5.10
C SER A 15 -1.43 6.16 4.88
N PHE A 16 -1.42 7.36 4.29
CA PHE A 16 -2.63 8.10 3.96
C PHE A 16 -3.49 7.36 2.94
N ALA A 17 -2.89 6.88 1.84
CA ALA A 17 -3.61 6.07 0.85
C ALA A 17 -4.22 4.81 1.47
N LEU A 18 -3.49 4.13 2.36
CA LEU A 18 -3.96 2.94 3.05
C LEU A 18 -5.13 3.26 4.01
N MET A 19 -5.07 4.37 4.76
CA MET A 19 -6.21 4.82 5.58
C MET A 19 -7.43 5.18 4.74
N VAL A 20 -7.26 5.94 3.66
CA VAL A 20 -8.36 6.33 2.76
C VAL A 20 -9.03 5.09 2.17
N SER A 21 -8.27 4.04 1.90
CA SER A 21 -8.80 2.75 1.48
C SER A 21 -9.90 2.27 2.43
N PHE A 22 -9.68 2.29 3.75
CA PHE A 22 -10.66 1.80 4.75
C PHE A 22 -11.95 2.63 4.82
N LEU A 23 -11.96 3.86 4.32
CA LEU A 23 -13.17 4.67 4.24
C LEU A 23 -14.07 4.27 3.03
N MET A 24 -13.56 3.44 2.11
CA MET A 24 -14.30 3.06 0.92
C MET A 24 -15.37 2.00 1.22
N LYS A 25 -16.63 2.32 0.90
CA LYS A 25 -17.76 1.39 1.01
C LYS A 25 -17.68 0.23 -0.01
N ASN A 26 -16.99 0.44 -1.12
CA ASN A 26 -16.91 -0.52 -2.22
C ASN A 26 -15.65 -1.39 -2.10
N ILE A 27 -15.81 -2.71 -1.91
CA ILE A 27 -14.67 -3.62 -1.69
C ILE A 27 -13.70 -3.67 -2.88
N ASN A 28 -14.20 -3.48 -4.10
CA ASN A 28 -13.32 -3.42 -5.27
C ASN A 28 -12.46 -2.15 -5.27
N ALA A 29 -13.03 -1.00 -4.91
CA ALA A 29 -12.29 0.26 -4.79
C ALA A 29 -11.27 0.20 -3.63
N LEU A 30 -11.68 -0.36 -2.49
CA LEU A 30 -10.81 -0.68 -1.35
C LEU A 30 -9.59 -1.49 -1.81
N ARG A 31 -9.78 -2.57 -2.58
CA ARG A 31 -8.66 -3.41 -3.03
C ARG A 31 -7.72 -2.70 -4.00
N ILE A 32 -8.25 -1.82 -4.86
CA ILE A 32 -7.44 -1.02 -5.79
C ILE A 32 -6.57 -0.03 -5.02
N VAL A 33 -7.17 0.77 -4.12
CA VAL A 33 -6.43 1.76 -3.33
C VAL A 33 -5.45 1.10 -2.37
N ASN A 34 -5.84 0.00 -1.72
CA ASN A 34 -4.94 -0.77 -0.86
C ASN A 34 -3.73 -1.31 -1.64
N SER A 35 -3.91 -1.72 -2.90
CA SER A 35 -2.79 -2.14 -3.76
C SER A 35 -1.85 -0.99 -4.10
N ILE A 36 -2.37 0.23 -4.32
CA ILE A 36 -1.56 1.44 -4.51
C ILE A 36 -0.77 1.75 -3.23
N GLY A 37 -1.43 1.76 -2.08
CA GLY A 37 -0.80 1.99 -0.77
C GLY A 37 0.30 0.95 -0.47
N CYS A 38 0.03 -0.33 -0.69
CA CYS A 38 1.02 -1.40 -0.51
C CYS A 38 2.22 -1.24 -1.46
N SER A 39 2.00 -0.83 -2.71
CA SER A 39 3.10 -0.57 -3.66
C SER A 39 4.00 0.57 -3.18
N LEU A 40 3.41 1.63 -2.64
CA LEU A 40 4.14 2.74 -2.04
C LEU A 40 4.91 2.31 -0.78
N PHE A 41 4.32 1.45 0.06
CA PHE A 41 5.00 0.89 1.23
C PHE A 41 6.19 -0.02 0.86
N VAL A 42 6.11 -0.75 -0.25
CA VAL A 42 7.24 -1.54 -0.76
C VAL A 42 8.40 -0.61 -1.14
N ILE A 43 8.12 0.45 -1.91
CA ILE A 43 9.12 1.47 -2.29
C ILE A 43 9.71 2.14 -1.04
N TYR A 44 8.85 2.54 -0.10
CA TYR A 44 9.26 3.11 1.18
C TYR A 44 10.17 2.16 1.97
N GLY A 45 9.81 0.87 2.04
CA GLY A 45 10.61 -0.14 2.73
C GLY A 45 12.00 -0.31 2.14
N PHE A 46 12.17 -0.18 0.82
CA PHE A 46 13.48 -0.16 0.18
C PHE A 46 14.25 1.13 0.51
N MET A 47 13.59 2.29 0.51
CA MET A 47 14.20 3.58 0.87
C MET A 47 14.63 3.66 2.34
N LEU A 48 13.94 2.97 3.25
CA LEU A 48 14.20 2.93 4.69
C LEU A 48 15.26 1.87 5.07
N ALA A 49 16.35 1.80 4.30
CA ALA A 49 17.44 0.83 4.47
C ALA A 49 16.98 -0.65 4.42
N THR A 50 16.08 -0.99 3.50
CA THR A 50 15.55 -2.35 3.31
C THR A 50 14.90 -2.92 4.56
N SER A 51 13.79 -2.30 4.97
CA SER A 51 12.91 -2.84 6.00
C SER A 51 12.16 -4.07 5.48
N TRP A 52 12.81 -5.23 5.53
CA TRP A 52 12.28 -6.53 5.10
C TRP A 52 10.86 -6.83 5.59
N PRO A 53 10.50 -6.58 6.88
CA PRO A 53 9.14 -6.82 7.35
C PRO A 53 8.09 -6.00 6.59
N ILE A 54 8.38 -4.75 6.28
CA ILE A 54 7.46 -3.85 5.55
C ILE A 54 7.30 -4.33 4.11
N ILE A 55 8.41 -4.67 3.46
CA ILE A 55 8.41 -5.13 2.06
C ILE A 55 7.62 -6.43 1.93
N ILE A 56 7.94 -7.45 2.74
CA ILE A 56 7.32 -8.78 2.64
C ILE A 56 5.81 -8.70 2.93
N THR A 57 5.42 -7.99 3.99
CA THR A 57 4.00 -7.88 4.37
C THR A 57 3.18 -7.16 3.30
N ASN A 58 3.70 -6.05 2.74
CA ASN A 58 3.00 -5.30 1.70
C ASN A 58 2.99 -6.05 0.36
N LEU A 59 4.04 -6.82 0.02
CA LEU A 59 4.03 -7.70 -1.14
C LEU A 59 2.94 -8.77 -1.04
N PHE A 60 2.81 -9.38 0.15
CA PHE A 60 1.78 -10.40 0.41
C PHE A 60 0.38 -9.81 0.29
N ILE A 61 0.11 -8.66 0.95
CA ILE A 61 -1.18 -7.97 0.89
C ILE A 61 -1.52 -7.58 -0.55
N LEU A 62 -0.54 -7.07 -1.32
CA LEU A 62 -0.72 -6.72 -2.72
C LEU A 62 -1.10 -7.94 -3.57
N GLY A 63 -0.42 -9.07 -3.41
CA GLY A 63 -0.75 -10.32 -4.09
C GLY A 63 -2.17 -10.80 -3.76
N VAL A 64 -2.56 -10.77 -2.48
CA VAL A 64 -3.92 -11.13 -2.03
C VAL A 64 -4.96 -10.18 -2.63
N ASN A 65 -4.74 -8.87 -2.59
CA ASN A 65 -5.66 -7.88 -3.17
C ASN A 65 -5.88 -8.11 -4.67
N ILE A 66 -4.80 -8.34 -5.43
CA ILE A 66 -4.88 -8.60 -6.88
C ILE A 66 -5.65 -9.89 -7.17
N PHE A 67 -5.35 -10.98 -6.45
CA PHE A 67 -6.04 -12.25 -6.63
C PHE A 67 -7.54 -12.10 -6.41
N TYR A 68 -7.92 -11.43 -5.33
CA TYR A 68 -9.31 -11.21 -4.96
C TYR A 68 -10.04 -10.22 -5.88
N LEU A 69 -9.36 -9.20 -6.40
CA LEU A 69 -9.89 -8.29 -7.40
C LEU A 69 -10.16 -9.03 -8.73
N SER A 70 -9.22 -9.86 -9.17
CA SER A 70 -9.34 -10.67 -10.38
C SER A 70 -10.47 -11.72 -10.26
N LYS A 71 -10.62 -12.35 -9.08
CA LYS A 71 -11.73 -13.26 -8.80
C LYS A 71 -13.08 -12.54 -8.75
N SER A 72 -13.16 -11.34 -8.19
CA SER A 72 -14.42 -10.59 -8.11
C SER A 72 -14.89 -10.04 -9.46
N ARG A 73 -13.99 -9.86 -10.43
CA ARG A 73 -14.32 -9.36 -11.77
C ARG A 73 -14.83 -10.47 -12.71
N ASN A 74 -14.58 -11.75 -12.36
CA ASN A 74 -15.03 -12.93 -13.11
C ASN A 74 -16.38 -13.50 -12.62
N LYS A 75 -17.21 -12.67 -11.96
CA LYS A 75 -18.57 -13.02 -11.55
C LYS A 75 -19.52 -11.95 -12.07
#